data_AF-A0A059PEX8-F1
#
_entry.id   AF-A0A059PEX8-F1
#
_cell.length_a   1.000
_cell.length_b   1.000
_cell.length_c   1.000
_cell.angle_alpha   90.00
_cell.angle_beta   90.00
_cell.angle_gamma   90.00
#
_symmetry.space_group_name_H-M   'P 1'
#
loop_
_entity.id
_entity.type
_entity.pdbx_description
1 polymer ?
#
loop_
_entity_poly.entity_id
_entity_poly.type
_entity_poly.pdbx_seq_one_letter_code
_entity_poly.pdbx_strand_id
1 'polypeptide(L)'
;LQPPDTAKAVIAQAARHIPTSVRIWIKAADLETETKAKRRVFRKALEHIPNSVRLWKAAVELENPDDARILLSRAVECCNTSVELWLALARLETYENARKVLNKARENIPTDRQIWTTAAKLEEANGNIHMVEKI
;
A
#
# COMPACT_ATOMS: atom_id res chain seq x y z
N LEU A 1 -6.19 1.35 33.97
CA LEU A 1 -5.43 1.32 32.71
C LEU A 1 -4.16 0.53 32.94
N GLN A 2 -3.81 -0.42 32.06
CA GLN A 2 -2.54 -1.13 32.13
C GLN A 2 -1.38 -0.19 31.71
N PRO A 3 -0.20 -0.26 32.34
CA PRO A 3 0.96 0.55 31.94
C PRO A 3 1.32 0.35 30.46
N PRO A 4 1.78 1.38 29.73
CA PRO A 4 2.07 1.27 28.29
C PRO A 4 3.07 0.15 27.96
N ASP A 5 4.04 -0.12 28.84
CA ASP A 5 5.01 -1.20 28.66
C ASP A 5 4.38 -2.60 28.77
N THR A 6 3.37 -2.76 29.64
CA THR A 6 2.62 -4.02 29.74
C THR A 6 1.72 -4.23 28.52
N ALA A 7 1.15 -3.16 27.94
CA ALA A 7 0.38 -3.24 26.72
C ALA A 7 1.24 -3.71 25.52
N LYS A 8 2.49 -3.24 25.42
CA LYS A 8 3.46 -3.70 24.41
C LYS A 8 3.81 -5.19 24.58
N ALA A 9 4.03 -5.64 25.81
CA ALA A 9 4.32 -7.05 26.07
C ALA A 9 3.13 -7.96 25.69
N VAL A 10 1.91 -7.56 26.07
CA VAL A 10 0.68 -8.31 25.76
C VAL A 10 0.43 -8.36 24.25
N ILE A 11 0.53 -7.23 23.53
CA ILE A 11 0.29 -7.22 22.08
C ILE A 11 1.38 -8.00 21.32
N ALA A 12 2.63 -7.96 21.77
CA ALA A 12 3.71 -8.74 21.18
C ALA A 12 3.46 -10.25 21.35
N GLN A 13 2.95 -10.67 22.51
CA GLN A 13 2.57 -12.05 22.76
C GLN A 13 1.36 -12.45 21.90
N ALA A 14 0.35 -11.57 21.79
CA ALA A 14 -0.80 -11.80 20.92
C ALA A 14 -0.40 -11.94 19.44
N ALA A 15 0.53 -11.12 18.96
CA ALA A 15 1.04 -11.20 17.59
C ALA A 15 1.83 -12.50 17.32
N ARG A 16 2.47 -13.09 18.33
CA ARG A 16 3.13 -14.40 18.22
C ARG A 16 2.11 -15.55 18.13
N HIS A 17 1.04 -15.49 18.91
CA HIS A 17 0.01 -16.54 18.89
C HIS A 17 -0.94 -16.44 17.70
N ILE A 18 -1.22 -15.22 17.23
CA ILE A 18 -2.16 -14.97 16.12
C ILE A 18 -1.48 -14.03 15.10
N PRO A 19 -0.46 -14.53 14.37
CA PRO A 19 0.31 -13.72 13.42
C PRO A 19 -0.50 -13.31 12.18
N THR A 20 -1.64 -13.94 11.93
CA THR A 20 -2.52 -13.65 10.77
C THR A 20 -3.55 -12.55 11.05
N SER A 21 -3.54 -11.94 12.24
CA SER A 21 -4.49 -10.89 12.59
C SER A 21 -3.96 -9.48 12.28
N VAL A 22 -4.48 -8.90 11.21
CA VAL A 22 -4.21 -7.50 10.82
C VAL A 22 -4.50 -6.51 11.96
N ARG A 23 -5.56 -6.76 12.74
CA ARG A 23 -5.96 -5.88 13.86
C ARG A 23 -4.91 -5.82 14.95
N ILE A 24 -4.30 -6.97 15.28
CA ILE A 24 -3.25 -7.05 16.31
C ILE A 24 -2.02 -6.27 15.84
N TRP A 25 -1.60 -6.45 14.59
CA TRP A 25 -0.45 -5.74 14.04
C TRP A 25 -0.63 -4.22 14.00
N ILE A 26 -1.81 -3.74 13.61
CA ILE A 26 -2.11 -2.30 13.63
C ILE A 26 -2.08 -1.78 15.07
N LYS A 27 -2.70 -2.48 16.02
CA LYS A 27 -2.63 -2.08 17.44
C LYS A 27 -1.22 -2.11 18.00
N ALA A 28 -0.40 -3.07 17.57
CA ALA A 28 1.01 -3.12 17.93
C ALA A 28 1.78 -1.89 17.40
N ALA A 29 1.53 -1.48 16.17
CA ALA A 29 2.15 -0.28 15.59
C ALA A 29 1.63 1.02 16.25
N ASP A 30 0.35 1.09 16.59
CA ASP A 30 -0.25 2.25 17.29
C ASP A 30 0.38 2.48 18.68
N LEU A 31 0.85 1.41 19.33
CA LEU A 31 1.52 1.47 20.64
C LEU A 31 2.98 1.92 20.55
N GLU A 32 3.57 1.97 19.36
CA GLU A 32 4.91 2.51 19.17
C GLU A 32 4.86 4.03 19.00
N THR A 33 5.80 4.72 19.62
CA THR A 33 5.95 6.18 19.49
C THR A 33 6.85 6.52 18.30
N GLU A 34 7.94 5.79 18.15
CA GLU A 34 8.94 6.01 17.11
C GLU A 34 8.49 5.46 15.76
N THR A 35 8.55 6.28 14.71
CA THR A 35 8.26 5.85 13.33
C THR A 35 9.14 4.68 12.91
N LYS A 36 10.40 4.63 13.34
CA LYS A 36 11.30 3.49 13.08
C LYS A 36 10.79 2.19 13.70
N ALA A 37 10.19 2.24 14.90
CA ALA A 37 9.60 1.07 15.54
C ALA A 37 8.33 0.64 14.82
N LYS A 38 7.45 1.59 14.45
CA LYS A 38 6.25 1.32 13.63
C LYS A 38 6.58 0.60 12.32
N ARG A 39 7.60 1.08 11.60
CA ARG A 39 8.07 0.44 10.36
C ARG A 39 8.51 -1.00 10.56
N ARG A 40 9.21 -1.30 11.66
CA ARG A 40 9.59 -2.68 12.00
C ARG A 40 8.38 -3.57 12.26
N VAL A 41 7.37 -3.06 12.95
CA VAL A 41 6.12 -3.79 13.22
C VAL A 41 5.40 -4.10 11.92
N PHE A 42 5.22 -3.12 11.03
CA PHE A 42 4.53 -3.34 9.76
C PHE A 42 5.29 -4.25 8.81
N ARG A 43 6.63 -4.17 8.73
CA ARG A 43 7.43 -5.10 7.93
C ARG A 43 7.23 -6.54 8.40
N LYS A 44 7.28 -6.79 9.71
CA LYS A 44 6.99 -8.11 10.28
C LYS A 44 5.55 -8.55 10.02
N ALA A 45 4.59 -7.64 10.12
CA ALA A 45 3.19 -7.94 9.81
C ALA A 45 3.01 -8.39 8.35
N LEU A 46 3.70 -7.72 7.41
CA LEU A 46 3.65 -8.03 5.98
C LEU A 46 4.37 -9.33 5.61
N GLU A 47 5.37 -9.77 6.40
CA GLU A 47 5.94 -11.11 6.28
C GLU A 47 4.92 -12.21 6.59
N HIS A 48 4.01 -11.95 7.53
CA HIS A 48 2.94 -12.89 7.91
C HIS A 48 1.67 -12.75 7.06
N ILE A 49 1.34 -11.54 6.60
CA ILE A 49 0.08 -11.23 5.91
C ILE A 49 0.36 -10.33 4.69
N PRO A 50 1.00 -10.85 3.63
CA PRO A 50 1.37 -10.07 2.46
C PRO A 50 0.16 -9.63 1.61
N ASN A 51 -1.01 -10.26 1.76
CA ASN A 51 -2.22 -9.96 1.00
C ASN A 51 -3.13 -8.90 1.65
N SER A 52 -2.69 -8.25 2.74
CA SER A 52 -3.48 -7.24 3.43
C SER A 52 -3.23 -5.83 2.89
N VAL A 53 -4.16 -5.34 2.07
CA VAL A 53 -4.18 -3.95 1.59
C VAL A 53 -4.08 -2.94 2.73
N ARG A 54 -4.75 -3.22 3.85
CA ARG A 54 -4.75 -2.34 5.02
C ARG A 54 -3.37 -2.21 5.67
N LEU A 55 -2.60 -3.30 5.74
CA LEU A 55 -1.22 -3.25 6.25
C LEU A 55 -0.30 -2.54 5.28
N TRP A 56 -0.44 -2.76 3.97
CA TRP A 56 0.34 -2.05 2.97
C TRP A 56 0.09 -0.54 3.03
N LYS A 57 -1.17 -0.10 3.08
CA LYS A 57 -1.53 1.31 3.23
C LYS A 57 -0.87 1.93 4.47
N ALA A 58 -1.04 1.29 5.62
CA ALA A 58 -0.48 1.79 6.87
C ALA A 58 1.07 1.82 6.85
N ALA A 59 1.72 0.88 6.16
CA ALA A 59 3.16 0.88 6.02
C ALA A 59 3.65 1.99 5.06
N VAL A 60 2.97 2.18 3.94
CA VAL A 60 3.27 3.21 2.92
C VAL A 60 3.13 4.62 3.50
N GLU A 61 2.12 4.86 4.33
CA GLU A 61 1.89 6.16 5.00
C GLU A 61 3.04 6.61 5.93
N LEU A 62 3.94 5.70 6.31
CA LEU A 62 5.10 6.01 7.17
C LEU A 62 6.39 6.32 6.40
N GLU A 63 6.40 6.13 5.08
CA GLU A 63 7.60 6.25 4.27
C GLU A 63 7.56 7.55 3.45
N ASN A 64 8.74 8.01 3.02
CA ASN A 64 8.85 9.13 2.08
C ASN A 64 8.42 8.69 0.66
N PRO A 65 8.21 9.61 -0.29
CA PRO A 65 7.74 9.25 -1.63
C PRO A 65 8.57 8.18 -2.34
N ASP A 66 9.91 8.22 -2.21
CA ASP A 66 10.81 7.25 -2.85
C ASP A 66 10.67 5.84 -2.27
N ASP A 67 10.70 5.71 -0.94
CA ASP A 67 10.54 4.43 -0.26
C ASP A 67 9.10 3.91 -0.39
N ALA A 68 8.11 4.80 -0.37
CA ALA A 68 6.70 4.49 -0.58
C ALA A 68 6.47 3.87 -1.97
N ARG A 69 7.13 4.39 -3.01
CA ARG A 69 7.07 3.85 -4.38
C ARG A 69 7.62 2.42 -4.46
N ILE A 70 8.76 2.16 -3.82
CA ILE A 70 9.35 0.81 -3.73
C ILE A 70 8.39 -0.13 -2.99
N LEU A 71 7.83 0.32 -1.88
CA LEU A 71 6.92 -0.48 -1.06
C LEU A 71 5.60 -0.77 -1.79
N LEU A 72 5.05 0.21 -2.50
CA LEU A 72 3.85 0.06 -3.32
C LEU A 72 4.06 -0.88 -4.51
N SER A 73 5.24 -0.87 -5.12
CA SER A 73 5.59 -1.80 -6.20
C SER A 73 5.47 -3.26 -5.74
N ARG A 74 5.94 -3.56 -4.52
CA ARG A 74 5.74 -4.89 -3.91
C ARG A 74 4.28 -5.10 -3.48
N ALA A 75 3.61 -4.07 -2.98
CA ALA A 75 2.23 -4.15 -2.53
C ALA A 75 1.28 -4.58 -3.67
N VAL A 76 1.43 -4.02 -4.88
CA VAL A 76 0.58 -4.36 -6.02
C VAL A 76 0.84 -5.77 -6.58
N GLU A 77 2.02 -6.34 -6.34
CA GLU A 77 2.30 -7.74 -6.67
C GLU A 77 1.61 -8.70 -5.69
N CYS A 78 1.60 -8.37 -4.39
CA CYS A 78 0.92 -9.19 -3.38
C CYS A 78 -0.60 -8.97 -3.34
N CYS A 79 -1.07 -7.78 -3.72
CA CYS A 79 -2.47 -7.35 -3.68
C CYS A 79 -2.92 -6.82 -5.06
N ASN A 80 -2.83 -7.66 -6.07
CA ASN A 80 -3.10 -7.28 -7.47
C ASN A 80 -4.55 -6.87 -7.77
N THR A 81 -5.50 -7.19 -6.89
CA THR A 81 -6.92 -6.80 -6.99
C THR A 81 -7.23 -5.46 -6.31
N SER A 82 -6.24 -4.79 -5.71
CA SER A 82 -6.45 -3.51 -5.03
C SER A 82 -6.23 -2.32 -5.96
N VAL A 83 -7.32 -1.74 -6.43
CA VAL A 83 -7.30 -0.52 -7.26
C VAL A 83 -6.57 0.62 -6.57
N GLU A 84 -6.83 0.82 -5.27
CA GLU A 84 -6.23 1.92 -4.51
C GLU A 84 -4.70 1.87 -4.47
N LEU A 85 -4.11 0.68 -4.34
CA LEU A 85 -2.65 0.51 -4.35
C LEU A 85 -2.07 0.79 -5.74
N TRP A 86 -2.73 0.33 -6.81
CA TRP A 86 -2.34 0.63 -8.18
C TRP A 86 -2.36 2.13 -8.48
N LEU A 87 -3.43 2.83 -8.08
CA LEU A 87 -3.57 4.27 -8.28
C LEU A 87 -2.55 5.06 -7.45
N ALA A 88 -2.28 4.62 -6.21
CA ALA A 88 -1.24 5.24 -5.39
C ALA A 88 0.15 5.09 -6.02
N LEU A 89 0.48 3.90 -6.54
CA LEU A 89 1.76 3.65 -7.21
C LEU A 89 1.91 4.53 -8.46
N ALA A 90 0.87 4.59 -9.30
CA ALA A 90 0.90 5.40 -10.52
C ALA A 90 1.12 6.90 -10.25
N ARG A 91 0.63 7.42 -9.11
CA ARG A 91 0.81 8.83 -8.72
C ARG A 91 2.23 9.18 -8.25
N LEU A 92 2.98 8.19 -7.76
CA LEU A 92 4.36 8.39 -7.30
C LEU A 92 5.41 8.09 -8.38
N GLU A 93 4.99 7.54 -9.52
CA GLU A 93 5.85 7.21 -10.65
C GLU A 93 5.96 8.35 -11.66
N THR A 94 7.01 8.31 -12.48
CA THR A 94 7.11 9.18 -13.66
C THR A 94 6.04 8.80 -14.68
N TYR A 95 5.69 9.70 -15.59
CA TYR A 95 4.68 9.45 -16.63
C TYR A 95 4.87 8.11 -17.36
N GLU A 96 6.09 7.80 -17.81
CA GLU A 96 6.41 6.57 -18.53
C GLU A 96 6.13 5.31 -17.68
N ASN A 97 6.48 5.34 -16.40
CA ASN A 97 6.26 4.22 -15.50
C ASN A 97 4.80 4.15 -15.03
N ALA A 98 4.16 5.29 -14.75
CA ALA A 98 2.75 5.38 -14.40
C ALA A 98 1.87 4.75 -15.49
N ARG A 99 2.20 4.97 -16.76
CA ARG A 99 1.51 4.32 -17.89
C ARG A 99 1.67 2.79 -17.87
N LYS A 100 2.87 2.27 -17.60
CA LYS A 100 3.11 0.82 -17.43
C LYS A 100 2.33 0.24 -16.26
N VAL A 101 2.34 0.94 -15.12
CA VAL A 101 1.61 0.57 -13.89
C VAL A 101 0.11 0.50 -14.16
N LEU A 102 -0.48 1.52 -14.79
CA LEU A 102 -1.92 1.55 -15.11
C LEU A 102 -2.32 0.52 -16.17
N ASN A 103 -1.43 0.17 -17.11
CA ASN A 103 -1.69 -0.94 -18.03
C ASN A 103 -1.72 -2.28 -17.29
N LYS A 104 -0.75 -2.55 -16.42
CA LYS A 104 -0.73 -3.76 -15.58
C LYS A 104 -1.94 -3.81 -14.64
N ALA A 105 -2.36 -2.66 -14.11
CA ALA A 105 -3.58 -2.56 -13.29
C ALA A 105 -4.83 -2.94 -14.10
N ARG A 106 -4.95 -2.52 -15.37
CA ARG A 106 -6.05 -2.90 -16.27
C ARG A 106 -6.08 -4.39 -16.59
N GLU A 107 -4.91 -5.02 -16.75
CA GLU A 107 -4.84 -6.47 -16.96
C GLU A 107 -5.32 -7.26 -15.73
N ASN A 108 -5.02 -6.77 -14.52
CA ASN A 108 -5.44 -7.44 -13.28
C ASN A 108 -6.89 -7.09 -12.86
N ILE A 109 -7.36 -5.88 -13.18
CA ILE A 109 -8.68 -5.38 -12.77
C ILE A 109 -9.36 -4.66 -13.95
N PRO A 110 -9.77 -5.39 -15.00
CA PRO A 110 -10.30 -4.79 -16.22
C PRO A 110 -11.65 -4.08 -16.01
N THR A 111 -12.40 -4.50 -14.99
CA THR A 111 -13.77 -4.02 -14.70
C THR A 111 -13.81 -2.71 -13.94
N ASP A 112 -12.69 -2.22 -13.39
CA ASP A 112 -12.69 -1.01 -12.56
C ASP A 112 -12.48 0.27 -13.39
N ARG A 113 -13.54 1.08 -13.49
CA ARG A 113 -13.55 2.37 -14.20
C ARG A 113 -12.55 3.39 -13.67
N GLN A 114 -12.16 3.35 -12.40
CA GLN A 114 -11.25 4.35 -11.81
C GLN A 114 -9.85 4.25 -12.41
N ILE A 115 -9.42 3.03 -12.80
CA ILE A 115 -8.13 2.82 -13.47
C ILE A 115 -8.15 3.50 -14.84
N TRP A 116 -9.23 3.30 -15.61
CA TRP A 116 -9.43 3.94 -16.92
C TRP A 116 -9.49 5.47 -16.81
N THR A 117 -10.27 6.01 -15.86
CA THR A 117 -10.33 7.46 -15.63
C THR A 117 -8.97 8.03 -15.22
N THR A 118 -8.20 7.30 -14.42
CA THR A 118 -6.86 7.77 -14.01
C THR A 118 -5.87 7.71 -15.16
N ALA A 119 -5.95 6.71 -16.03
CA ALA A 119 -5.14 6.64 -17.25
C ALA A 119 -5.46 7.79 -18.21
N ALA A 120 -6.74 8.09 -18.43
CA ALA A 120 -7.18 9.25 -19.22
C ALA A 120 -6.61 10.56 -18.65
N LYS A 121 -6.73 10.77 -17.34
CA LYS A 121 -6.17 11.96 -16.66
C LYS A 121 -4.65 12.05 -16.75
N LEU A 122 -3.95 10.91 -16.70
CA LEU A 122 -2.50 10.86 -16.86
C LEU A 122 -2.10 11.35 -18.28
N GLU A 123 -2.77 10.85 -19.32
CA GLU A 123 -2.50 11.29 -20.70
C GLU A 123 -2.84 12.77 -20.91
N GLU A 124 -3.97 13.24 -20.35
CA GLU A 124 -4.37 14.65 -20.41
C GLU A 124 -3.34 15.57 -19.73
N ALA A 125 -2.90 15.23 -18.52
CA ALA A 125 -1.92 16.02 -17.76
C ALA A 125 -0.56 16.11 -18.47
N ASN A 126 -0.23 15.15 -19.33
CA ASN A 126 0.99 15.10 -20.12
C ASN A 126 0.82 15.63 -21.55
N GLY A 127 -0.34 16.21 -21.90
CA GLY A 127 -0.60 16.83 -23.20
C GLY A 127 -1.00 15.85 -24.33
N ASN A 128 -1.23 14.57 -24.01
CA ASN A 128 -1.58 13.53 -24.98
C ASN A 128 -3.10 13.42 -25.17
N ILE A 129 -3.74 14.53 -25.50
CA ILE A 129 -5.22 14.63 -25.58
C ILE A 129 -5.80 13.60 -26.57
N HIS A 130 -5.12 13.34 -27.68
CA HIS A 130 -5.52 12.34 -28.68
C HIS A 130 -5.53 10.89 -28.16
N MET A 131 -4.82 10.60 -27.07
CA MET A 131 -4.84 9.28 -26.42
C MET A 131 -6.00 9.13 -25.44
N VAL A 132 -6.52 10.24 -24.91
CA VAL A 132 -7.63 10.25 -23.94
C VAL A 132 -8.89 9.61 -24.55
N GLU A 133 -9.18 9.91 -25.82
CA GLU A 133 -10.33 9.33 -26.54
C GLU A 133 -10.18 7.83 -26.84
N LYS A 134 -8.95 7.30 -26.78
CA LYS A 134 -8.64 5.89 -27.07
C LYS A 134 -8.60 5.00 -25.82
N ILE A 135 -8.66 5.61 -24.63
CA ILE A 135 -8.69 4.93 -23.33
C ILE A 135 -10.14 4.63 -22.97
#